data_AF-A0A452GWG1-F1
#
_entry.id   AF-A0A452GWG1-F1
#
_cell.length_a   1.000
_cell.length_b   1.000
_cell.length_c   1.000
_cell.angle_alpha   90.00
_cell.angle_beta   90.00
_cell.angle_gamma   90.00
#
_symmetry.space_group_name_H-M   'P 1'
#
loop_
_entity.id
_entity.type
_entity.pdbx_description
1 polymer ?
#
loop_
_entity_poly.entity_id
_entity_poly.type
_entity_poly.pdbx_seq_one_letter_code
_entity_poly.pdbx_strand_id
1 'polypeptide(L)'
;MMMTACDLSAIAKPWEVQSKVALLVAAEFWEQGDLEISVLQQQPIPMMDRKKAAELPKLQVGFIDFVCTFVYKEFSRFHEEIQPMYERLLNNRKEWKALADEYDAKMKVLEEEKKKEEEKMAAKQAAMMATCNGRTPPSRTCCII
;
A
#
# COMPACT_ATOMS: atom_id res chain seq x y z
N MET A 1 -24.93 -20.29 -4.51
CA MET A 1 -24.15 -19.04 -4.44
C MET A 1 -24.77 -17.95 -3.56
N MET A 2 -26.03 -18.06 -3.12
CA MET A 2 -26.69 -17.01 -2.32
C MET A 2 -26.05 -16.79 -0.95
N MET A 3 -25.70 -17.86 -0.22
CA MET A 3 -25.03 -17.76 1.09
C MET A 3 -23.73 -16.94 1.02
N THR A 4 -22.87 -17.22 0.04
CA THR A 4 -21.62 -16.48 -0.19
C THR A 4 -21.87 -15.02 -0.57
N ALA A 5 -22.89 -14.73 -1.38
CA ALA A 5 -23.24 -13.35 -1.70
C ALA A 5 -23.69 -12.57 -0.46
N CYS A 6 -24.51 -13.19 0.40
CA CYS A 6 -24.97 -12.60 1.65
C CYS A 6 -23.82 -12.32 2.62
N ASP A 7 -22.87 -13.25 2.75
CA ASP A 7 -21.67 -13.10 3.57
C ASP A 7 -20.84 -11.88 3.17
N LEU A 8 -20.71 -11.66 1.85
CA LEU A 8 -19.98 -10.51 1.30
C LEU A 8 -20.82 -9.24 1.19
N SER A 9 -22.06 -9.19 1.70
CA SER A 9 -23.00 -8.08 1.43
C SER A 9 -22.61 -6.73 2.00
N ALA A 10 -21.65 -6.68 2.93
CA ALA A 10 -21.09 -5.44 3.47
C ALA A 10 -20.48 -4.56 2.35
N ILE A 11 -19.93 -5.17 1.30
CA ILE A 11 -19.27 -4.46 0.20
C ILE A 11 -20.24 -3.66 -0.68
N ALA A 12 -21.53 -3.99 -0.65
CA ALA A 12 -22.59 -3.33 -1.44
C ALA A 12 -23.39 -2.30 -0.62
N LYS A 13 -22.96 -2.00 0.62
CA LYS A 13 -23.57 -0.95 1.45
C LYS A 13 -23.06 0.43 1.02
N PRO A 14 -23.73 1.54 1.39
CA PRO A 14 -23.24 2.89 1.12
C PRO A 14 -21.82 3.11 1.64
N TRP A 15 -21.06 3.97 0.97
CA TRP A 15 -19.65 4.25 1.25
C TRP A 15 -19.34 4.50 2.74
N GLU A 16 -20.17 5.31 3.41
CA GLU A 16 -20.00 5.65 4.84
C GLU A 16 -20.08 4.45 5.79
N VAL A 17 -20.76 3.39 5.35
CA VAL A 17 -20.87 2.13 6.10
C VAL A 17 -19.76 1.19 5.67
N GLN A 18 -19.56 1.03 4.36
CA GLN A 18 -18.59 0.07 3.82
C GLN A 18 -17.16 0.42 4.21
N SER A 19 -16.77 1.70 4.18
CA SER A 19 -15.44 2.16 4.57
C SER A 19 -15.13 1.82 6.03
N LYS A 20 -16.09 2.00 6.94
CA LYS A 20 -15.97 1.63 8.36
C LYS A 20 -15.82 0.13 8.54
N VAL A 21 -16.63 -0.67 7.84
CA VAL A 21 -16.53 -2.14 7.91
C VAL A 21 -15.16 -2.62 7.39
N ALA A 22 -14.66 -2.03 6.29
CA ALA A 22 -13.34 -2.37 5.77
C ALA A 22 -12.21 -2.08 6.77
N LEU A 23 -12.32 -0.98 7.53
CA LEU A 23 -11.35 -0.65 8.57
C LEU A 23 -11.40 -1.61 9.76
N LEU A 24 -12.59 -2.04 10.19
CA LEU A 24 -12.76 -3.03 11.26
C LEU A 24 -12.14 -4.38 10.86
N VAL A 25 -12.44 -4.85 9.65
CA VAL A 25 -11.87 -6.09 9.11
C VAL A 25 -10.35 -5.98 8.95
N ALA A 26 -9.83 -4.84 8.50
CA ALA A 26 -8.39 -4.62 8.43
C ALA A 26 -7.74 -4.62 9.82
N ALA A 27 -8.39 -4.04 10.83
CA ALA A 27 -7.91 -4.07 12.21
C ALA A 27 -7.82 -5.50 12.75
N GLU A 28 -8.83 -6.35 12.50
CA GLU A 28 -8.79 -7.77 12.85
C GLU A 28 -7.63 -8.50 12.16
N PHE A 29 -7.40 -8.25 10.86
CA PHE A 29 -6.27 -8.85 10.15
C PHE A 29 -4.91 -8.40 10.70
N TRP A 30 -4.78 -7.15 11.13
CA TRP A 30 -3.55 -6.65 11.74
C TRP A 30 -3.31 -7.25 13.12
N GLU A 31 -4.35 -7.36 13.95
CA GLU A 31 -4.24 -8.02 15.25
C GLU A 31 -3.84 -9.49 15.09
N GLN A 32 -4.40 -10.19 14.10
CA GLN A 32 -3.96 -11.54 13.77
C GLN A 32 -2.50 -11.57 13.30
N GLY A 33 -2.09 -10.65 12.42
CA GLY A 33 -0.69 -10.56 11.97
C GLY A 33 0.30 -10.29 13.12
N ASP A 34 -0.09 -9.46 14.09
CA ASP A 34 0.71 -9.19 15.29
C ASP A 34 0.85 -10.44 16.17
N LEU A 35 -0.20 -11.26 16.26
CA LEU A 35 -0.16 -12.55 16.94
C LEU A 35 0.75 -13.55 16.21
N GLU A 36 0.71 -13.61 14.87
CA GLU A 36 1.60 -14.47 14.08
C GLU A 36 3.08 -14.11 14.28
N ILE A 37 3.41 -12.82 14.36
CA ILE A 37 4.77 -12.35 14.66
C ILE A 37 5.18 -12.75 16.09
N SER A 38 4.33 -12.45 17.08
CA SER A 38 4.69 -12.62 18.49
C SER A 38 4.72 -14.07 18.96
N VAL A 39 3.81 -14.91 18.45
CA VAL A 39 3.64 -16.31 18.88
C VAL A 39 4.41 -17.27 17.98
N LEU A 40 4.31 -17.09 16.65
CA LEU A 40 4.87 -18.02 15.67
C LEU A 40 6.21 -17.56 15.08
N GLN A 41 6.61 -16.31 15.33
CA GLN A 41 7.85 -15.71 14.79
C GLN A 41 7.91 -15.74 13.25
N GLN A 42 6.73 -15.69 12.62
CA GLN A 42 6.58 -15.66 11.17
C GLN A 42 6.29 -14.24 10.68
N GLN A 43 6.70 -13.95 9.45
CA GLN A 43 6.35 -12.68 8.80
C GLN A 43 4.95 -12.79 8.18
N PRO A 44 4.02 -11.90 8.54
CA PRO A 44 2.66 -11.96 8.02
C PRO A 44 2.62 -11.54 6.55
N ILE A 45 1.60 -11.98 5.84
CA ILE A 45 1.34 -11.52 4.47
C ILE A 45 1.01 -10.02 4.45
N PRO A 46 1.22 -9.30 3.32
CA PRO A 46 1.01 -7.84 3.26
C PRO A 46 -0.36 -7.33 3.75
N MET A 47 -1.43 -8.13 3.57
CA MET A 47 -2.78 -7.79 4.03
C MET A 47 -2.91 -7.74 5.57
N MET A 48 -2.08 -8.50 6.28
CA MET A 48 -2.07 -8.62 7.74
C MET A 48 -0.96 -7.77 8.37
N ASP A 49 -0.11 -7.11 7.58
CA ASP A 49 0.95 -6.22 8.08
C ASP A 49 0.41 -4.80 8.31
N ARG A 50 0.31 -4.40 9.58
CA ARG A 50 -0.13 -3.06 9.99
C ARG A 50 0.72 -1.94 9.37
N LYS A 51 2.01 -2.19 9.06
CA LYS A 51 2.90 -1.20 8.45
C LYS A 51 2.52 -0.87 7.00
N LYS A 52 1.74 -1.74 6.37
CA LYS A 52 1.24 -1.57 5.00
C LYS A 52 -0.22 -1.12 4.96
N ALA A 53 -0.75 -0.58 6.06
CA ALA A 53 -2.13 -0.09 6.13
C ALA A 53 -2.49 0.91 5.02
N ALA A 54 -1.52 1.70 4.54
CA ALA A 54 -1.73 2.64 3.45
C ALA A 54 -2.03 1.98 2.09
N GLU A 55 -1.70 0.69 1.92
CA GLU A 55 -2.03 -0.09 0.72
C GLU A 55 -3.46 -0.66 0.74
N LEU A 56 -4.20 -0.50 1.85
CA LEU A 56 -5.57 -1.00 2.03
C LEU A 56 -6.50 -0.65 0.86
N PRO A 57 -6.52 0.60 0.32
CA PRO A 57 -7.38 0.93 -0.82
C PRO A 57 -7.14 0.03 -2.04
N LYS A 58 -5.86 -0.24 -2.36
CA LYS A 58 -5.49 -1.09 -3.49
C LYS A 58 -5.92 -2.54 -3.28
N LEU A 59 -5.78 -3.04 -2.05
CA LEU A 59 -6.25 -4.39 -1.68
C LEU A 59 -7.77 -4.52 -1.81
N GLN A 60 -8.53 -3.50 -1.38
CA GLN A 60 -9.99 -3.47 -1.52
C GLN A 60 -10.45 -3.45 -2.98
N VAL A 61 -9.79 -2.69 -3.86
CA VAL A 61 -10.06 -2.72 -5.31
C VAL A 61 -9.86 -4.13 -5.87
N GLY A 62 -8.74 -4.77 -5.53
CA GLY A 62 -8.46 -6.15 -5.95
C GLY A 62 -9.53 -7.13 -5.47
N PHE A 63 -9.92 -7.05 -4.19
CA PHE A 63 -10.96 -7.90 -3.63
C PHE A 63 -12.32 -7.72 -4.35
N ILE A 64 -12.73 -6.48 -4.60
CA ILE A 64 -13.96 -6.18 -5.33
C ILE A 64 -13.90 -6.76 -6.76
N ASP A 65 -12.78 -6.60 -7.46
CA ASP A 65 -12.64 -7.04 -8.84
C ASP A 65 -12.62 -8.56 -8.98
N PHE A 66 -11.83 -9.23 -8.13
CA PHE A 66 -11.61 -10.68 -8.25
C PHE A 66 -12.71 -11.53 -7.60
N VAL A 67 -13.34 -11.05 -6.52
CA VAL A 67 -14.31 -11.84 -5.75
C VAL A 67 -15.73 -11.32 -5.91
N CYS A 68 -15.97 -10.04 -5.60
CA CYS A 68 -17.34 -9.53 -5.45
C CYS A 68 -18.03 -9.25 -6.79
N THR A 69 -17.29 -8.73 -7.78
CA THR A 69 -17.85 -8.27 -9.06
C THR A 69 -18.54 -9.38 -9.82
N PHE A 70 -17.91 -10.56 -9.90
CA PHE A 70 -18.50 -11.70 -10.59
C PHE A 70 -19.82 -12.13 -9.95
N VAL A 71 -19.83 -12.26 -8.62
CA VAL A 71 -21.01 -12.70 -7.87
C VAL A 71 -22.18 -11.76 -8.11
N TYR A 72 -22.01 -10.46 -7.84
CA TYR A 72 -23.11 -9.50 -7.94
C TYR A 72 -23.56 -9.21 -9.37
N LYS A 73 -22.65 -9.28 -10.36
CA LYS A 73 -23.00 -9.16 -11.78
C LYS A 73 -23.88 -10.32 -12.24
N GLU A 74 -23.52 -11.56 -11.89
CA GLU A 74 -24.34 -12.69 -12.30
C GLU A 74 -25.68 -12.69 -11.56
N PHE A 75 -25.71 -12.36 -10.26
CA PHE A 75 -26.98 -12.20 -9.53
C PHE A 75 -27.90 -11.14 -10.14
N SER A 76 -27.39 -9.98 -10.57
CA SER A 76 -28.22 -8.95 -11.21
C SER A 76 -28.71 -9.34 -12.60
N ARG A 77 -28.02 -10.25 -13.29
CA ARG A 77 -28.50 -10.85 -14.55
C ARG A 77 -29.64 -11.84 -14.34
N PHE A 78 -29.67 -12.56 -13.21
CA PHE A 78 -30.75 -13.49 -12.88
C PHE A 78 -31.98 -12.80 -12.29
N HIS A 79 -31.77 -11.75 -11.49
CA HIS A 79 -32.82 -11.00 -10.80
C HIS A 79 -32.53 -9.50 -10.90
N GLU A 80 -33.34 -8.78 -11.67
CA GLU A 80 -33.19 -7.34 -11.91
C GLU A 80 -33.28 -6.54 -10.60
N GLU A 81 -33.96 -7.07 -9.58
CA GLU A 81 -34.09 -6.46 -8.25
C GLU A 81 -32.75 -6.36 -7.49
N ILE A 82 -31.73 -7.12 -7.91
CA ILE A 82 -30.38 -7.09 -7.31
C ILE A 82 -29.49 -6.02 -7.96
N GLN A 83 -29.89 -5.46 -9.10
CA GLN A 83 -29.17 -4.41 -9.82
C GLN A 83 -28.68 -3.25 -8.91
N PRO A 84 -29.47 -2.73 -7.96
CA PRO A 84 -28.99 -1.67 -7.06
C PRO A 84 -27.80 -2.07 -6.18
N MET A 85 -27.68 -3.35 -5.81
CA MET A 85 -26.54 -3.84 -5.03
C MET A 85 -25.28 -3.90 -5.91
N TYR A 86 -25.42 -4.30 -7.17
CA TYR A 86 -24.31 -4.32 -8.12
C TYR A 86 -23.81 -2.90 -8.43
N GLU A 87 -24.72 -1.95 -8.65
CA GLU A 87 -24.36 -0.54 -8.89
C GLU A 87 -23.63 0.08 -7.68
N ARG A 88 -24.08 -0.22 -6.45
CA ARG A 88 -23.40 0.22 -5.22
C ARG A 88 -22.00 -0.37 -5.09
N LEU A 89 -21.82 -1.65 -5.43
CA LEU A 89 -20.50 -2.28 -5.47
C LEU A 89 -19.56 -1.51 -6.41
N LEU A 90 -20.03 -1.18 -7.62
CA LEU A 90 -19.23 -0.44 -8.61
C LEU A 90 -18.90 0.98 -8.14
N ASN A 91 -19.83 1.64 -7.44
CA ASN A 91 -19.56 2.95 -6.85
C ASN A 91 -18.48 2.87 -5.76
N ASN A 92 -18.58 1.91 -4.84
CA ASN A 92 -17.57 1.71 -3.80
C ASN A 92 -16.20 1.37 -4.40
N ARG A 93 -16.16 0.58 -5.48
CA ARG A 93 -14.92 0.31 -6.23
C ARG A 93 -14.28 1.62 -6.74
N LYS A 94 -15.09 2.54 -7.26
CA LYS A 94 -14.62 3.85 -7.75
C LYS A 94 -14.01 4.69 -6.63
N GLU A 95 -14.67 4.75 -5.47
CA GLU A 95 -14.15 5.46 -4.29
C GLU A 95 -12.82 4.86 -3.81
N TRP A 96 -12.74 3.54 -3.68
CA TRP A 96 -11.49 2.86 -3.33
C TRP A 96 -10.38 3.09 -4.34
N LYS A 97 -10.72 3.10 -5.64
CA LYS A 97 -9.76 3.39 -6.70
C LYS A 97 -9.24 4.82 -6.62
N ALA A 98 -10.09 5.79 -6.31
CA ALA A 98 -9.68 7.18 -6.12
C ALA A 98 -8.69 7.32 -4.96
N LEU A 99 -8.95 6.65 -3.83
CA LEU A 99 -8.04 6.62 -2.69
C LEU A 99 -6.71 5.92 -3.01
N ALA A 100 -6.76 4.82 -3.77
CA ALA A 100 -5.56 4.12 -4.21
C ALA A 100 -4.70 5.00 -5.13
N ASP A 101 -5.34 5.73 -6.06
CA ASP A 101 -4.64 6.64 -6.98
C ASP A 101 -4.02 7.83 -6.26
N GLU A 102 -4.72 8.39 -5.26
CA GLU A 102 -4.17 9.45 -4.41
C GLU A 102 -2.92 8.97 -3.65
N TYR A 103 -2.97 7.75 -3.11
CA TYR A 103 -1.82 7.14 -2.44
C TYR A 103 -0.65 6.91 -3.40
N ASP A 104 -0.90 6.31 -4.56
CA ASP A 104 0.13 6.05 -5.57
C ASP A 104 0.78 7.35 -6.07
N ALA A 105 0.00 8.43 -6.23
CA ALA A 105 0.52 9.75 -6.58
C ALA A 105 1.44 10.32 -5.49
N LYS A 106 1.03 10.26 -4.21
CA LYS A 106 1.87 10.69 -3.07
C LYS A 106 3.17 9.90 -2.99
N MET A 107 3.10 8.58 -3.19
CA MET A 107 4.29 7.73 -3.15
C MET A 107 5.28 8.04 -4.26
N LYS A 108 4.82 8.30 -5.49
CA LYS A 108 5.68 8.71 -6.61
C LYS A 108 6.42 10.01 -6.31
N VAL A 109 5.74 11.01 -5.76
CA VAL A 109 6.36 12.28 -5.36
C VAL A 109 7.46 12.05 -4.32
N LEU A 110 7.17 11.26 -3.28
CA LEU A 110 8.14 10.94 -2.24
C LEU A 110 9.35 10.16 -2.77
N GLU A 111 9.15 9.24 -3.72
CA GLU A 111 10.24 8.51 -4.37
C GLU A 111 11.12 9.42 -5.22
N GLU A 112 10.54 10.36 -5.96
CA GLU A 112 11.28 11.36 -6.73
C GLU A 112 12.06 12.32 -5.83
N GLU A 113 11.49 12.74 -4.70
CA GLU A 113 12.17 13.57 -3.70
C GLU A 113 13.34 12.83 -3.07
N LYS A 114 13.15 11.57 -2.65
CA LYS A 114 14.23 10.72 -2.12
C LYS A 114 15.36 10.53 -3.13
N LYS A 115 15.07 10.26 -4.39
CA LYS A 115 16.09 10.15 -5.45
C LYS A 115 16.88 11.45 -5.60
N LYS A 116 16.21 12.61 -5.61
CA LYS A 116 16.87 13.92 -5.68
C LYS A 116 17.74 14.19 -4.44
N GLU A 117 17.32 13.76 -3.25
CA GLU A 117 18.10 13.88 -2.03
C GLU A 117 19.32 12.95 -2.04
N GLU A 118 19.15 11.70 -2.45
CA GLU A 118 20.23 10.71 -2.60
C GLU A 118 21.28 11.20 -3.61
N GLU A 119 20.85 11.74 -4.76
CA GLU A 119 21.74 12.34 -5.76
C GLU A 119 22.49 13.56 -5.21
N LYS A 120 21.81 14.44 -4.47
CA LYS A 120 22.45 15.61 -3.81
C LYS A 120 23.46 15.18 -2.73
N MET A 121 23.13 14.16 -1.95
CA MET A 121 24.01 13.59 -0.92
C MET A 121 25.24 12.96 -1.56
N ALA A 122 25.06 12.16 -2.62
CA ALA A 122 26.15 11.56 -3.38
C ALA A 122 27.07 12.61 -4.02
N ALA A 123 26.50 13.67 -4.61
CA ALA A 123 27.27 14.77 -5.20
C ALA A 123 28.08 15.55 -4.14
N LYS A 124 27.50 15.82 -2.96
CA LYS A 124 28.22 16.44 -1.83
C LYS A 124 29.35 15.55 -1.32
N GLN A 125 29.12 14.24 -1.21
CA GLN A 125 30.14 13.28 -0.77
C GLN A 125 31.30 13.21 -1.76
N ALA A 126 31.02 13.18 -3.07
CA ALA A 126 32.02 13.18 -4.12
C ALA A 126 32.85 14.49 -4.11
N ALA A 127 32.21 15.65 -3.96
CA ALA A 127 32.89 16.94 -3.87
C ALA A 127 33.79 17.06 -2.62
N MET A 128 33.35 16.52 -1.48
CA MET A 128 34.14 16.51 -0.25
C MET A 128 35.36 15.60 -0.36
N MET A 129 35.21 14.43 -1.01
CA MET A 129 36.31 13.49 -1.24
C MET A 129 37.35 14.05 -2.23
N ALA A 130 36.92 14.79 -3.25
CA ALA A 130 37.82 15.50 -4.18
C ALA A 130 38.63 16.61 -3.49
N THR A 131 38.05 17.28 -2.49
CA THR A 131 38.72 18.38 -1.76
C THR A 131 39.81 17.86 -0.80
N CYS A 132 39.65 16.63 -0.27
CA CYS A 132 40.62 16.02 0.65
C CYS A 132 41.87 15.45 -0.06
N ASN A 133 41.78 15.05 -1.33
CA ASN A 133 42.92 14.53 -2.09
C ASN A 133 43.87 15.62 -2.65
N GLY A 134 43.57 16.91 -2.40
CA GLY A 134 44.37 18.05 -2.90
C GLY A 134 45.46 18.59 -1.95
N ARG A 135 45.68 18.01 -0.77
CA ARG A 135 46.77 18.43 0.14
C ARG A 135 47.85 17.35 0.24
N THR A 136 48.82 17.40 -0.68
CA THR A 136 50.11 16.71 -0.51
C THR A 136 50.87 17.30 0.70
N PRO A 137 51.30 16.52 1.70
CA PRO A 137 52.22 17.00 2.71
C PRO A 137 53.64 17.11 2.11
N PRO A 138 54.43 18.14 2.45
CA PRO A 138 55.80 18.23 1.96
C PRO A 138 56.64 17.13 2.61
N SER A 139 57.09 16.18 1.80
CA SER A 139 58.07 15.15 2.16
C SER A 139 59.39 15.81 2.59
N ARG A 140 59.82 15.58 3.83
CA ARG A 140 61.18 15.87 4.30
C ARG A 140 61.89 14.54 4.54
N THR A 141 62.76 14.13 3.62
CA THR A 141 63.77 13.10 3.90
C THR A 141 65.04 13.34 3.07
N CYS A 142 66.09 13.84 3.74
CA CYS A 142 67.55 13.75 3.48
C CYS A 142 68.21 14.92 4.26
N CYS A 143 69.21 14.79 5.12
CA CYS A 143 70.33 13.85 5.21
C CYS A 143 70.66 13.51 6.68
N ILE A 144 71.02 12.26 6.95
CA ILE A 144 71.86 11.84 8.08
C ILE A 144 73.22 11.45 7.47
N ILE A 145 74.28 11.82 8.20
CA ILE A 145 75.73 11.57 8.04
C ILE A 145 76.45 12.59 7.14
#